data_AF-X8JTW6-F1
#
_entry.id   AF-X8JTW6-F1
#
_cell.length_a   1.000
_cell.length_b   1.000
_cell.length_c   1.000
_cell.angle_alpha   90.00
_cell.angle_beta   90.00
_cell.angle_gamma   90.00
#
_symmetry.space_group_name_H-M   'P 1'
#
loop_
_entity.id
_entity.type
_entity.pdbx_description
1 polymer ?
#
loop_
_entity_poly.entity_id
_entity_poly.type
_entity_poly.pdbx_seq_one_letter_code
_entity_poly.pdbx_strand_id
1 'polypeptide(L)'
;MAAFYAVRKAALQARGIRALHGSVQRTAVSKFLFPAMSPTMTEGGIASWKKKEGESFSAGDILLEIETDKATMDVEAQDDGVLGKILVENGAKSVSVGTLIALLAEEGDDISNIQPPAESESESSKSPKKEDQSTSASSAATAPTSRSSPSAPESATPNSPHHDFPKGPLFPSVMRLLAQHHVSSKDAKKIKGTGVRGMLTKGDILAHLGLASTPTGTFKVTQPKDTPATVSKTGTKAEAPKKIDAPTLRKLIIEGMILRADKSRAAPKSPPAMFDSIIDDYLPPKPAGVKLPVIPPTTSARHGYFDGLL
;
A
#
# COMPACT_ATOMS: atom_id res chain seq x y z
N MET A 1 -35.96 48.79 -61.38
CA MET A 1 -34.96 49.27 -60.39
C MET A 1 -35.07 48.43 -59.14
N ALA A 2 -33.90 48.11 -58.56
CA ALA A 2 -33.65 47.55 -57.22
C ALA A 2 -33.99 46.06 -56.99
N ALA A 3 -32.97 45.24 -57.18
CA ALA A 3 -32.80 43.93 -56.57
C ALA A 3 -32.61 44.08 -55.05
N PHE A 4 -33.33 43.29 -54.25
CA PHE A 4 -33.02 43.07 -52.84
C PHE A 4 -32.77 41.58 -52.63
N TYR A 5 -31.48 41.22 -52.63
CA TYR A 5 -30.96 39.94 -52.18
C TYR A 5 -31.21 39.80 -50.67
N ALA A 6 -32.08 38.89 -50.27
CA ALA A 6 -32.24 38.50 -48.87
C ALA A 6 -31.37 37.27 -48.57
N VAL A 7 -30.19 37.50 -48.00
CA VAL A 7 -29.31 36.43 -47.50
C VAL A 7 -29.89 35.90 -46.19
N ARG A 8 -30.54 34.72 -46.25
CA ARG A 8 -30.95 33.98 -45.05
C ARG A 8 -29.71 33.33 -44.41
N LYS A 9 -29.27 33.89 -43.27
CA LYS A 9 -28.23 33.30 -42.43
C LYS A 9 -28.85 32.08 -41.70
N ALA A 10 -28.61 30.89 -42.20
CA ALA A 10 -28.98 29.65 -41.52
C ALA A 10 -28.06 29.43 -40.32
N ALA A 11 -28.56 29.69 -39.11
CA ALA A 11 -27.88 29.30 -37.89
C ALA A 11 -28.02 27.79 -37.69
N LEU A 12 -27.00 27.01 -38.07
CA LEU A 12 -26.88 25.62 -37.64
C LEU A 12 -26.68 25.62 -36.11
N GLN A 13 -27.74 25.41 -35.36
CA GLN A 13 -27.62 25.01 -33.96
C GLN A 13 -27.15 23.56 -33.93
N ALA A 14 -25.85 23.37 -33.74
CA ALA A 14 -25.28 22.07 -33.40
C ALA A 14 -25.82 21.63 -32.03
N ARG A 15 -26.88 20.82 -32.02
CA ARG A 15 -27.34 20.12 -30.83
C ARG A 15 -26.32 19.04 -30.49
N GLY A 16 -25.39 19.34 -29.60
CA GLY A 16 -24.48 18.34 -29.05
C GLY A 16 -25.27 17.30 -28.25
N ILE A 17 -25.38 16.09 -28.79
CA ILE A 17 -25.90 14.93 -28.06
C ILE A 17 -24.84 14.58 -27.02
N ARG A 18 -25.11 14.88 -25.74
CA ARG A 18 -24.33 14.34 -24.63
C ARG A 18 -24.71 12.87 -24.50
N ALA A 19 -23.95 11.99 -25.15
CA ALA A 19 -24.01 10.57 -24.87
C ALA A 19 -23.38 10.32 -23.50
N LEU A 20 -24.18 9.83 -22.55
CA LEU A 20 -23.66 9.23 -21.33
C LEU A 20 -22.82 8.03 -21.77
N HIS A 21 -21.50 8.11 -21.62
CA HIS A 21 -20.66 6.94 -21.73
C HIS A 21 -20.97 6.07 -20.52
N GLY A 22 -21.76 5.01 -20.71
CA GLY A 22 -21.84 3.94 -19.73
C GLY A 22 -20.44 3.33 -19.63
N SER A 23 -19.83 3.39 -18.44
CA SER A 23 -18.64 2.58 -18.18
C SER A 23 -19.03 1.11 -18.40
N VAL A 24 -18.19 0.38 -19.14
CA VAL A 24 -18.29 -1.08 -19.24
C VAL A 24 -18.40 -1.63 -17.81
N GLN A 25 -19.44 -2.43 -17.55
CA GLN A 25 -19.59 -3.15 -16.29
C GLN A 25 -18.27 -3.90 -16.05
N ARG A 26 -17.60 -3.57 -14.96
CA ARG A 26 -16.40 -4.32 -14.58
C ARG A 26 -16.91 -5.65 -14.07
N THR A 27 -16.81 -6.68 -14.92
CA THR A 27 -16.93 -8.09 -14.53
C THR A 27 -16.05 -8.31 -13.30
N ALA A 28 -16.69 -8.45 -12.14
CA ALA A 28 -16.05 -8.55 -10.85
C ALA A 28 -15.86 -10.03 -10.54
N VAL A 29 -14.84 -10.63 -11.17
CA VAL A 29 -14.49 -12.02 -10.90
C VAL A 29 -13.64 -12.09 -9.62
N SER A 30 -14.15 -12.80 -8.64
CA SER A 30 -13.48 -13.07 -7.36
C SER A 30 -12.73 -14.40 -7.42
N LYS A 31 -11.49 -14.42 -6.91
CA LYS A 31 -10.65 -15.60 -6.88
C LYS A 31 -11.00 -16.48 -5.68
N PHE A 32 -11.40 -17.73 -5.93
CA PHE A 32 -11.55 -18.73 -4.87
C PHE A 32 -10.23 -19.46 -4.64
N LEU A 33 -9.62 -19.22 -3.50
CA LEU A 33 -8.40 -19.90 -3.10
C LEU A 33 -8.73 -21.08 -2.19
N PHE A 34 -7.93 -22.15 -2.25
CA PHE A 34 -8.08 -23.31 -1.39
C PHE A 34 -7.92 -22.88 0.09
N PRO A 35 -8.94 -23.06 0.94
CA PRO A 35 -8.95 -22.52 2.29
C PRO A 35 -8.07 -23.31 3.25
N ALA A 36 -7.49 -22.59 4.21
CA ALA A 36 -6.74 -23.20 5.31
C ALA A 36 -7.70 -23.67 6.41
N MET A 37 -8.01 -24.98 6.46
CA MET A 37 -8.87 -25.54 7.51
C MET A 37 -8.16 -25.74 8.86
N SER A 38 -6.84 -25.59 8.90
CA SER A 38 -6.04 -25.66 10.13
C SER A 38 -4.80 -24.77 10.01
N PRO A 39 -4.33 -24.14 11.11
CA PRO A 39 -3.13 -23.29 11.12
C PRO A 39 -1.83 -24.02 10.74
N THR A 40 -1.82 -25.36 10.71
CA THR A 40 -0.65 -26.17 10.33
C THR A 40 -0.83 -26.93 9.02
N MET A 41 -1.93 -26.73 8.29
CA MET A 41 -2.19 -27.44 7.03
C MET A 41 -1.53 -26.73 5.86
N THR A 42 -0.74 -27.47 5.08
CA THR A 42 -0.08 -26.96 3.86
C THR A 42 -0.78 -27.43 2.58
N GLU A 43 -1.38 -28.62 2.60
CA GLU A 43 -2.04 -29.26 1.46
C GLU A 43 -3.30 -30.00 1.93
N GLY A 44 -4.28 -30.13 1.04
CA GLY A 44 -5.51 -30.91 1.24
C GLY A 44 -6.07 -31.43 -0.09
N GLY A 45 -7.16 -32.18 -0.07
CA GLY A 45 -7.83 -32.70 -1.26
C GLY A 45 -9.25 -32.16 -1.39
N ILE A 46 -9.76 -32.06 -2.62
CA ILE A 46 -11.17 -31.75 -2.88
C ILE A 46 -11.92 -33.07 -3.03
N ALA A 47 -12.81 -33.40 -2.10
CA ALA A 47 -13.59 -34.63 -2.14
C ALA A 47 -14.71 -34.52 -3.19
N SER A 48 -15.60 -33.54 -3.04
CA SER A 48 -16.70 -33.29 -3.98
C SER A 48 -17.18 -31.84 -3.97
N TRP A 49 -17.44 -31.29 -5.14
CA TRP A 49 -18.16 -30.05 -5.35
C TRP A 49 -19.66 -30.29 -5.17
N LYS A 50 -20.32 -29.51 -4.30
CA LYS A 50 -21.77 -29.55 -4.12
C LYS A 50 -22.48 -28.60 -5.07
N LYS A 51 -21.81 -27.53 -5.50
CA LYS A 51 -22.27 -26.54 -6.47
C LYS A 51 -21.62 -26.74 -7.84
N LYS A 52 -22.37 -26.50 -8.92
CA LYS A 52 -21.88 -26.60 -10.30
C LYS A 52 -21.54 -25.24 -10.90
N GLU A 53 -20.75 -25.23 -11.97
CA GLU A 53 -20.48 -24.03 -12.76
C GLU A 53 -21.78 -23.38 -13.24
N GLY A 54 -21.89 -22.07 -13.05
CA GLY A 54 -23.08 -21.25 -13.30
C GLY A 54 -24.16 -21.28 -12.22
N GLU A 55 -23.97 -22.02 -11.12
CA GLU A 55 -24.97 -22.09 -10.05
C GLU A 55 -24.82 -20.93 -9.06
N SER A 56 -25.94 -20.25 -8.75
CA SER A 56 -26.00 -19.24 -7.69
C SER A 56 -26.01 -19.89 -6.30
N PHE A 57 -25.34 -19.25 -5.36
CA PHE A 57 -25.28 -19.66 -3.95
C PHE A 57 -25.36 -18.43 -3.05
N SER A 58 -25.79 -18.66 -1.82
CA SER A 58 -25.83 -17.63 -0.77
C SER A 58 -24.78 -17.90 0.31
N ALA A 59 -24.45 -16.89 1.10
CA ALA A 59 -23.58 -17.02 2.26
C ALA A 59 -24.14 -18.10 3.20
N GLY A 60 -23.28 -19.04 3.58
CA GLY A 60 -23.65 -20.22 4.37
C GLY A 60 -24.02 -21.47 3.56
N ASP A 61 -24.14 -21.39 2.23
CA ASP A 61 -24.30 -22.58 1.39
C ASP A 61 -22.99 -23.37 1.30
N ILE A 62 -23.07 -24.70 1.36
CA ILE A 62 -21.89 -25.57 1.16
C ILE A 62 -21.50 -25.59 -0.31
N LEU A 63 -20.30 -25.09 -0.62
CA LEU A 63 -19.75 -25.04 -1.97
C LEU A 63 -19.10 -26.36 -2.37
N LEU A 64 -18.26 -26.89 -1.48
CA LEU A 64 -17.49 -28.11 -1.70
C LEU A 64 -17.13 -28.78 -0.37
N GLU A 65 -16.75 -30.05 -0.47
CA GLU A 65 -16.28 -30.89 0.61
C GLU A 65 -14.78 -31.13 0.43
N ILE A 66 -13.97 -30.80 1.44
CA ILE A 66 -12.52 -30.98 1.46
C ILE A 66 -12.18 -32.24 2.24
N GLU A 67 -11.30 -33.08 1.70
CA GLU A 67 -10.66 -34.20 2.39
C GLU A 67 -9.27 -33.75 2.88
N THR A 68 -9.05 -33.75 4.19
CA THR A 68 -7.74 -33.49 4.79
C THR A 68 -7.22 -34.73 5.51
N ASP A 69 -5.93 -34.74 5.89
CA ASP A 69 -5.32 -35.85 6.67
C ASP A 69 -6.05 -36.17 7.98
N LYS A 70 -6.80 -35.22 8.54
CA LYS A 70 -7.47 -35.38 9.84
C LYS A 70 -8.99 -35.50 9.76
N ALA A 71 -9.62 -34.95 8.73
CA ALA A 71 -11.07 -34.95 8.59
C ALA A 71 -11.51 -34.58 7.17
N THR A 72 -12.70 -35.03 6.79
CA THR A 72 -13.48 -34.39 5.74
C THR A 72 -14.26 -33.21 6.35
N MET A 73 -14.22 -32.05 5.72
CA MET A 73 -14.90 -30.85 6.18
C MET A 73 -15.58 -30.13 5.02
N ASP A 74 -16.79 -29.64 5.27
CA ASP A 74 -17.55 -28.85 4.31
C ASP A 74 -17.10 -27.38 4.36
N VAL A 75 -16.92 -26.79 3.18
CA VAL A 75 -16.58 -25.37 3.01
C VAL A 75 -17.83 -24.63 2.58
N GLU A 76 -18.26 -23.71 3.43
CA GLU A 76 -19.38 -22.81 3.18
C GLU A 76 -18.95 -21.55 2.43
N ALA A 77 -19.89 -20.97 1.67
CA ALA A 77 -19.72 -19.69 1.02
C ALA A 77 -19.67 -18.57 2.07
N GLN A 78 -18.66 -17.69 1.97
CA GLN A 78 -18.53 -16.53 2.86
C GLN A 78 -19.46 -15.38 2.44
N ASP A 79 -19.69 -15.25 1.14
CA ASP A 79 -20.47 -14.19 0.50
C ASP A 79 -21.46 -14.80 -0.50
N ASP A 80 -22.44 -14.01 -0.95
CA ASP A 80 -23.38 -14.40 -2.00
C ASP A 80 -22.72 -14.29 -3.39
N GLY A 81 -23.07 -15.18 -4.32
CA GLY A 81 -22.52 -15.11 -5.68
C GLY A 81 -22.93 -16.26 -6.58
N VAL A 82 -22.27 -16.35 -7.73
CA VAL A 82 -22.43 -17.41 -8.72
C VAL A 82 -21.11 -18.14 -8.89
N LEU A 83 -21.15 -19.48 -8.91
CA LEU A 83 -19.95 -20.28 -9.16
C LEU A 83 -19.57 -20.11 -10.62
N GLY A 84 -18.50 -19.38 -10.91
CA GLY A 84 -18.12 -19.06 -12.29
C GLY A 84 -17.54 -20.26 -13.01
N LYS A 85 -16.27 -20.58 -12.71
CA LYS A 85 -15.54 -21.68 -13.34
C LYS A 85 -14.72 -22.45 -12.33
N ILE A 86 -14.78 -23.78 -12.39
CA ILE A 86 -13.99 -24.67 -11.56
C ILE A 86 -12.67 -24.97 -12.29
N LEU A 87 -11.55 -24.74 -11.61
CA LEU A 87 -10.21 -25.01 -12.17
C LEU A 87 -9.65 -26.34 -11.68
N VAL A 88 -10.08 -26.79 -10.51
CA VAL A 88 -9.68 -28.06 -9.91
C VAL A 88 -10.91 -28.94 -9.74
N GLU A 89 -10.95 -30.02 -10.52
CA GLU A 89 -12.06 -30.96 -10.54
C GLU A 89 -12.20 -31.79 -9.25
N ASN A 90 -13.33 -32.49 -9.14
CA ASN A 90 -13.61 -33.42 -8.03
C ASN A 90 -12.52 -34.48 -7.87
N GLY A 91 -12.18 -34.83 -6.63
CA GLY A 91 -11.25 -35.91 -6.32
C GLY A 91 -9.77 -35.56 -6.46
N ALA A 92 -9.43 -34.28 -6.69
CA ALA A 92 -8.05 -33.82 -6.71
C ALA A 92 -7.41 -33.97 -5.32
N LYS A 93 -6.29 -34.70 -5.27
CA LYS A 93 -5.50 -34.94 -4.05
C LYS A 93 -4.24 -34.07 -4.13
N SER A 94 -3.85 -33.46 -3.00
CA SER A 94 -2.67 -32.59 -2.88
C SER A 94 -2.80 -31.19 -3.53
N VAL A 95 -3.89 -30.48 -3.24
CA VAL A 95 -4.03 -29.04 -3.51
C VAL A 95 -3.42 -28.25 -2.37
N SER A 96 -2.49 -27.33 -2.67
CA SER A 96 -1.87 -26.47 -1.67
C SER A 96 -2.82 -25.38 -1.17
N VAL A 97 -2.68 -25.00 0.10
CA VAL A 97 -3.41 -23.86 0.68
C VAL A 97 -3.05 -22.57 -0.05
N GLY A 98 -4.08 -21.80 -0.44
CA GLY A 98 -3.91 -20.57 -1.21
C GLY A 98 -3.85 -20.77 -2.73
N THR A 99 -3.91 -22.01 -3.23
CA THR A 99 -4.01 -22.27 -4.67
C THR A 99 -5.38 -21.88 -5.21
N LEU A 100 -5.44 -21.29 -6.40
CA LEU A 100 -6.68 -20.92 -7.07
C LEU A 100 -7.44 -22.19 -7.52
N ILE A 101 -8.64 -22.40 -6.97
CA ILE A 101 -9.46 -23.60 -7.22
C ILE A 101 -10.71 -23.31 -8.06
N ALA A 102 -11.26 -22.11 -7.95
CA ALA A 102 -12.38 -21.66 -8.77
C ALA A 102 -12.39 -20.13 -8.90
N LEU A 103 -13.22 -19.65 -9.82
CA LEU A 103 -13.53 -18.24 -10.01
C LEU A 103 -15.01 -18.04 -9.68
N LEU A 104 -15.30 -17.12 -8.77
CA LEU A 104 -16.66 -16.70 -8.40
C LEU A 104 -17.01 -15.45 -9.21
N ALA A 105 -18.27 -15.35 -9.58
CA ALA A 105 -18.85 -14.19 -10.23
C ALA A 105 -19.95 -13.59 -9.34
N GLU A 106 -20.25 -12.31 -9.50
CA GLU A 106 -21.41 -11.67 -8.86
C GLU A 106 -22.68 -11.83 -9.74
N GLU A 107 -23.85 -11.55 -9.14
CA GLU A 107 -25.13 -11.58 -9.86
C GLU A 107 -25.13 -10.61 -11.04
N GLY A 108 -25.24 -11.15 -12.26
CA GLY A 108 -25.27 -10.38 -13.51
C GLY A 108 -23.98 -10.42 -14.33
N ASP A 109 -22.97 -11.19 -13.91
CA ASP A 109 -21.74 -11.38 -14.68
C ASP A 109 -21.82 -12.55 -15.69
N ASP A 110 -21.17 -12.40 -16.83
CA ASP A 110 -21.21 -13.40 -17.90
C ASP A 110 -20.16 -14.50 -17.65
N ILE A 111 -20.63 -15.59 -17.05
CA ILE A 111 -19.87 -16.77 -16.64
C ILE A 111 -19.11 -17.41 -17.82
N SER A 112 -19.59 -17.17 -19.04
CA SER A 112 -19.10 -17.77 -20.28
C SER A 112 -17.74 -17.23 -20.75
N ASN A 113 -17.33 -16.05 -20.26
CA ASN A 113 -16.13 -15.33 -20.76
C ASN A 113 -15.00 -15.21 -19.73
N ILE A 114 -15.08 -15.97 -18.63
CA ILE A 114 -14.06 -15.95 -17.58
C ILE A 114 -12.90 -16.86 -18.00
N GLN A 115 -11.90 -16.25 -18.63
CA GLN A 115 -10.64 -16.91 -18.94
C GLN A 115 -9.70 -16.81 -17.72
N PRO A 116 -9.13 -17.93 -17.23
CA PRO A 116 -8.17 -17.87 -16.12
C PRO A 116 -6.96 -17.03 -16.55
N PRO A 117 -6.42 -16.15 -15.69
CA PRO A 117 -5.14 -15.53 -15.94
C PRO A 117 -4.10 -16.63 -16.15
N ALA A 118 -3.54 -16.69 -17.36
CA ALA A 118 -2.42 -17.56 -17.68
C ALA A 118 -1.18 -17.03 -16.97
N GLU A 119 -0.95 -17.50 -15.76
CA GLU A 119 0.34 -17.37 -15.08
C GLU A 119 1.07 -18.71 -15.21
N SER A 120 1.94 -18.74 -16.24
CA SER A 120 3.10 -19.62 -16.41
C SER A 120 2.90 -21.13 -16.21
N GLU A 121 2.88 -21.83 -17.34
CA GLU A 121 3.49 -23.14 -17.49
C GLU A 121 4.79 -23.24 -16.69
N SER A 122 4.84 -24.18 -15.75
CA SER A 122 6.07 -24.91 -15.49
C SER A 122 5.73 -26.40 -15.52
N GLU A 123 6.24 -27.02 -16.56
CA GLU A 123 6.28 -28.45 -16.79
C GLU A 123 6.83 -29.20 -15.57
N SER A 124 6.20 -30.32 -15.22
CA SER A 124 6.85 -31.62 -14.92
C SER A 124 5.75 -32.64 -14.59
N SER A 125 5.23 -33.32 -15.61
CA SER A 125 5.72 -34.63 -16.09
C SER A 125 5.41 -35.80 -15.14
N LYS A 126 4.33 -36.52 -15.48
CA LYS A 126 4.20 -37.98 -15.56
C LYS A 126 5.13 -38.86 -14.71
N SER A 127 4.52 -39.68 -13.86
CA SER A 127 4.99 -41.03 -13.48
C SER A 127 5.33 -41.89 -14.74
N PRO A 128 6.27 -42.87 -14.70
CA PRO A 128 6.10 -44.07 -13.89
C PRO A 128 7.36 -44.79 -13.33
N LYS A 129 7.08 -45.58 -12.30
CA LYS A 129 7.73 -46.77 -11.72
C LYS A 129 8.68 -47.60 -12.62
N LYS A 130 9.93 -47.85 -12.15
CA LYS A 130 10.54 -49.19 -12.01
C LYS A 130 11.86 -49.19 -11.22
N GLU A 131 12.01 -50.27 -10.47
CA GLU A 131 13.09 -50.72 -9.60
C GLU A 131 14.13 -51.52 -10.42
N ASP A 132 15.44 -51.36 -10.13
CA ASP A 132 16.38 -52.40 -9.66
C ASP A 132 17.87 -52.08 -9.98
N GLN A 133 18.74 -52.35 -8.98
CA GLN A 133 20.19 -52.74 -8.95
C GLN A 133 21.18 -52.36 -10.08
N SER A 134 22.52 -52.28 -9.94
CA SER A 134 23.52 -52.12 -8.86
C SER A 134 24.93 -52.14 -9.51
N THR A 135 25.95 -51.57 -8.81
CA THR A 135 27.41 -51.87 -8.87
C THR A 135 28.38 -51.25 -9.91
N SER A 136 29.36 -50.51 -9.34
CA SER A 136 30.82 -50.45 -9.61
C SER A 136 31.34 -49.88 -10.96
N ALA A 137 32.52 -49.26 -11.10
CA ALA A 137 33.52 -48.59 -10.25
C ALA A 137 34.59 -48.00 -11.20
N SER A 138 35.36 -47.01 -10.72
CA SER A 138 36.78 -46.71 -11.06
C SER A 138 37.14 -45.55 -12.02
N SER A 139 37.88 -44.61 -11.41
CA SER A 139 39.09 -43.87 -11.88
C SER A 139 38.96 -42.80 -12.98
N ALA A 140 39.73 -41.72 -13.06
CA ALA A 140 40.41 -40.79 -12.14
C ALA A 140 40.99 -39.66 -13.04
N ALA A 141 41.13 -38.46 -12.47
CA ALA A 141 42.05 -37.38 -12.85
C ALA A 141 41.92 -36.69 -14.23
N THR A 142 41.50 -35.42 -14.22
CA THR A 142 42.37 -34.27 -14.61
C THR A 142 41.72 -32.93 -14.26
N ALA A 143 42.48 -32.06 -13.59
CA ALA A 143 42.17 -30.63 -13.39
C ALA A 143 42.29 -29.87 -14.73
N PRO A 144 41.72 -28.65 -14.89
CA PRO A 144 42.44 -27.48 -14.38
C PRO A 144 41.58 -26.22 -14.02
N THR A 145 42.26 -25.33 -13.30
CA THR A 145 42.23 -23.86 -13.40
C THR A 145 41.04 -23.05 -12.87
N SER A 146 41.40 -22.22 -11.89
CA SER A 146 40.77 -20.99 -11.45
C SER A 146 40.54 -19.98 -12.57
N ARG A 147 39.32 -19.43 -12.65
CA ARG A 147 39.08 -18.08 -13.17
C ARG A 147 37.99 -17.37 -12.36
N SER A 148 38.43 -16.30 -11.73
CA SER A 148 37.72 -15.21 -11.08
C SER A 148 36.51 -14.69 -11.88
N SER A 149 35.36 -14.59 -11.23
CA SER A 149 34.21 -13.79 -11.67
C SER A 149 34.43 -12.31 -11.30
N PRO A 150 34.27 -11.37 -12.24
CA PRO A 150 34.28 -9.94 -11.93
C PRO A 150 32.93 -9.51 -11.34
N SER A 151 33.01 -8.71 -10.27
CA SER A 151 31.90 -7.93 -9.73
C SER A 151 31.25 -7.07 -10.81
N ALA A 152 29.92 -7.12 -10.88
CA ALA A 152 29.10 -6.11 -11.54
C ALA A 152 28.22 -5.42 -10.48
N PRO A 153 28.03 -4.09 -10.58
CA PRO A 153 27.70 -3.22 -9.47
C PRO A 153 26.21 -3.15 -9.15
N GLU A 154 25.97 -2.98 -7.86
CA GLU A 154 24.88 -2.29 -7.18
C GLU A 154 23.98 -1.43 -8.11
N SER A 155 22.79 -1.95 -8.41
CA SER A 155 21.70 -1.16 -9.01
C SER A 155 20.99 -0.38 -7.90
N ALA A 156 21.35 0.90 -7.77
CA ALA A 156 20.64 1.89 -6.99
C ALA A 156 19.26 2.16 -7.64
N THR A 157 18.19 1.85 -6.93
CA THR A 157 16.85 2.33 -7.25
C THR A 157 16.63 3.75 -6.70
N PRO A 158 15.85 4.60 -7.40
CA PRO A 158 15.74 6.02 -7.10
C PRO A 158 14.81 6.31 -5.92
N ASN A 159 15.20 7.30 -5.12
CA ASN A 159 14.48 7.85 -3.97
C ASN A 159 13.03 8.21 -4.30
N SER A 160 12.10 7.34 -3.93
CA SER A 160 10.84 7.81 -3.32
C SER A 160 11.16 8.48 -1.97
N PRO A 161 10.29 9.32 -1.39
CA PRO A 161 10.42 9.74 0.01
C PRO A 161 10.21 8.51 0.91
N HIS A 162 11.20 7.61 0.90
CA HIS A 162 11.30 6.49 1.81
C HIS A 162 11.59 7.11 3.16
N HIS A 163 10.55 7.19 3.99
CA HIS A 163 10.76 7.27 5.41
C HIS A 163 11.73 6.14 5.79
N ASP A 164 12.93 6.52 6.22
CA ASP A 164 13.95 5.58 6.67
C ASP A 164 13.41 4.87 7.90
N PHE A 165 12.78 3.71 7.70
CA PHE A 165 12.37 2.81 8.77
C PHE A 165 13.44 1.71 8.98
N PRO A 166 13.66 1.28 10.22
CA PRO A 166 14.60 0.21 10.48
C PRO A 166 14.15 -1.05 9.73
N LYS A 167 15.06 -1.67 8.97
CA LYS A 167 14.81 -2.92 8.23
C LYS A 167 14.50 -4.05 9.23
N GLY A 168 13.22 -4.27 9.54
CA GLY A 168 12.72 -5.30 10.45
C GLY A 168 11.20 -5.24 10.64
N PRO A 169 10.56 -6.32 11.15
CA PRO A 169 9.12 -6.33 11.38
C PRO A 169 8.76 -5.31 12.46
N LEU A 170 7.95 -4.31 12.08
CA LEU A 170 7.57 -3.18 12.93
C LEU A 170 6.05 -3.03 12.93
N PHE A 171 5.45 -2.73 14.10
CA PHE A 171 4.01 -2.51 14.18
C PHE A 171 3.59 -1.23 13.43
N PRO A 172 2.41 -1.19 12.77
CA PRO A 172 1.91 0.00 12.09
C PRO A 172 1.80 1.24 13.00
N SER A 173 1.44 1.03 14.27
CA SER A 173 1.35 2.09 15.27
C SER A 173 2.72 2.72 15.59
N VAL A 174 3.76 1.90 15.59
CA VAL A 174 5.14 2.31 15.82
C VAL A 174 5.68 3.06 14.60
N MET A 175 5.47 2.53 13.39
CA MET A 175 5.82 3.20 12.13
C MET A 175 5.21 4.61 12.06
N ARG A 176 3.93 4.73 12.43
CA ARG A 176 3.23 6.01 12.51
C ARG A 176 3.88 6.98 13.52
N LEU A 177 4.25 6.51 14.71
CA LEU A 177 4.87 7.37 15.72
C LEU A 177 6.27 7.83 15.33
N LEU A 178 7.08 6.96 14.73
CA LEU A 178 8.39 7.33 14.20
C LEU A 178 8.26 8.40 13.11
N ALA A 179 7.28 8.26 12.21
CA ALA A 179 6.99 9.25 11.18
C ALA A 179 6.51 10.59 11.76
N GLN A 180 5.60 10.56 12.75
CA GLN A 180 5.05 11.77 13.38
C GLN A 180 6.05 12.56 14.20
N HIS A 181 6.98 11.87 14.89
CA HIS A 181 7.99 12.51 15.72
C HIS A 181 9.35 12.64 15.02
N HIS A 182 9.41 12.38 13.71
CA HIS A 182 10.62 12.44 12.88
C HIS A 182 11.83 11.70 13.48
N VAL A 183 11.57 10.56 14.14
CA VAL A 183 12.64 9.75 14.74
C VAL A 183 13.29 8.91 13.65
N SER A 184 14.59 9.14 13.43
CA SER A 184 15.35 8.45 12.40
C SER A 184 15.54 6.96 12.71
N SER A 185 15.63 6.12 11.67
CA SER A 185 15.98 4.68 11.77
C SER A 185 17.13 4.36 12.72
N LYS A 186 18.14 5.23 12.77
CA LYS A 186 19.34 5.07 13.61
C LYS A 186 19.02 5.19 15.10
N ASP A 187 18.05 6.02 15.46
CA ASP A 187 17.64 6.21 16.84
C ASP A 187 16.63 5.15 17.27
N ALA A 188 15.75 4.72 16.35
CA ALA A 188 14.87 3.57 16.57
C ALA A 188 15.64 2.28 16.91
N LYS A 189 16.84 2.07 16.33
CA LYS A 189 17.69 0.91 16.62
C LYS A 189 18.39 0.98 17.99
N LYS A 190 18.52 2.16 18.59
CA LYS A 190 19.10 2.34 19.94
C LYS A 190 18.08 2.06 21.05
N ILE A 191 16.78 2.11 20.73
CA ILE A 191 15.72 1.84 21.70
C ILE A 191 15.60 0.33 21.89
N LYS A 192 15.73 -0.11 23.15
CA LYS A 192 15.51 -1.51 23.52
C LYS A 192 14.03 -1.85 23.41
N GLY A 193 13.68 -2.71 22.45
CA GLY A 193 12.32 -3.21 22.30
C GLY A 193 11.93 -4.15 23.44
N THR A 194 10.80 -3.88 24.09
CA THR A 194 10.25 -4.72 25.17
C THR A 194 9.20 -5.73 24.68
N GLY A 195 8.91 -5.72 23.38
CA GLY A 195 7.95 -6.63 22.74
C GLY A 195 8.48 -8.05 22.55
N VAL A 196 7.60 -8.94 22.10
CA VAL A 196 7.91 -10.33 21.78
C VAL A 196 9.11 -10.38 20.82
N ARG A 197 10.13 -11.20 21.14
CA ARG A 197 11.40 -11.30 20.39
C ARG A 197 12.20 -9.98 20.30
N GLY A 198 12.08 -9.10 21.31
CA GLY A 198 12.83 -7.83 21.35
C GLY A 198 12.30 -6.78 20.37
N MET A 199 11.07 -6.95 19.90
CA MET A 199 10.42 -6.03 18.97
C MET A 199 10.10 -4.69 19.64
N LEU A 200 10.20 -3.60 18.88
CA LEU A 200 9.90 -2.25 19.37
C LEU A 200 8.39 -2.06 19.52
N THR A 201 7.93 -1.66 20.70
CA THR A 201 6.52 -1.40 20.98
C THR A 201 6.18 0.09 21.00
N LYS A 202 4.89 0.42 20.95
CA LYS A 202 4.40 1.79 21.09
C LYS A 202 4.90 2.44 22.38
N GLY A 203 4.90 1.69 23.49
CA GLY A 203 5.32 2.20 24.80
C GLY A 203 6.80 2.52 24.86
N ASP A 204 7.66 1.71 24.23
CA ASP A 204 9.11 1.96 24.17
C ASP A 204 9.45 3.30 23.52
N ILE A 205 8.74 3.63 22.43
CA ILE A 205 8.94 4.90 21.72
C ILE A 205 8.41 6.06 22.51
N LEU A 206 7.22 5.93 23.11
CA LEU A 206 6.66 6.97 23.95
C LEU A 206 7.50 7.22 25.20
N ALA A 207 8.10 6.18 25.78
CA ALA A 207 9.02 6.30 26.90
C ALA A 207 10.33 6.99 26.47
N HIS A 208 10.88 6.64 25.30
CA HIS A 208 12.06 7.31 24.74
C HIS A 208 11.79 8.79 24.44
N LEU A 209 10.56 9.13 24.01
CA LEU A 209 10.12 10.51 23.79
C LEU A 209 9.76 11.25 25.10
N GLY A 210 9.83 10.59 26.25
CA GLY A 210 9.48 11.17 27.56
C GLY A 210 7.97 11.42 27.76
N LEU A 211 7.13 10.91 26.86
CA LEU A 211 5.67 11.02 26.93
C LEU A 211 5.03 9.93 27.80
N ALA A 212 5.76 8.84 28.07
CA ALA A 212 5.40 7.80 29.01
C ALA A 212 6.50 7.63 30.06
N SER A 213 6.12 7.30 31.29
CA SER A 213 7.08 7.06 32.39
C SER A 213 7.81 5.72 32.28
N THR A 214 7.17 4.72 31.67
CA THR A 214 7.70 3.37 31.50
C THR A 214 7.17 2.75 30.20
N PRO A 215 7.87 1.77 29.58
CA PRO A 215 7.44 1.13 28.33
C PRO A 215 6.10 0.37 28.44
N THR A 216 5.75 -0.09 29.65
CA THR A 216 4.45 -0.70 29.98
C THR A 216 3.49 0.25 30.70
N GLY A 217 3.88 1.52 30.85
CA GLY A 217 3.15 2.52 31.61
C GLY A 217 1.94 3.06 30.87
N THR A 218 0.94 3.50 31.63
CA THR A 218 -0.21 4.22 31.09
C THR A 218 0.23 5.61 30.62
N PHE A 219 0.05 5.88 29.32
CA PHE A 219 0.30 7.19 28.71
C PHE A 219 -0.53 8.26 29.41
N LYS A 220 0.14 9.17 30.12
CA LYS A 220 -0.50 10.38 30.64
C LYS A 220 -0.43 11.43 29.54
N VAL A 221 -1.58 11.74 28.95
CA VAL A 221 -1.72 12.89 28.04
C VAL A 221 -1.28 14.13 28.81
N THR A 222 -0.10 14.66 28.50
CA THR A 222 0.26 16.03 28.88
C THR A 222 -0.63 16.94 28.04
N GLN A 223 -1.72 17.40 28.64
CA GLN A 223 -2.51 18.48 28.06
C GLN A 223 -1.60 19.71 27.93
N PRO A 224 -1.66 20.47 26.82
CA PRO A 224 -0.93 21.72 26.69
C PRO A 224 -1.36 22.64 27.84
N LYS A 225 -0.35 23.09 28.61
CA LYS A 225 -0.51 24.00 29.73
C LYS A 225 -0.85 25.39 29.20
N ASP A 226 -2.13 25.73 29.20
CA ASP A 226 -2.54 27.10 29.50
C ASP A 226 -2.64 27.22 31.03
N THR A 227 -1.91 28.19 31.58
CA THR A 227 -2.03 28.60 32.99
C THR A 227 -3.46 29.12 33.25
N PRO A 228 -4.04 28.95 34.45
CA PRO A 228 -3.58 29.69 35.64
C PRO A 228 -3.77 29.03 37.02
N ALA A 229 -3.12 29.65 38.00
CA ALA A 229 -3.49 29.82 39.40
C ALA A 229 -3.75 28.58 40.31
N THR A 230 -2.88 28.49 41.32
CA THR A 230 -3.12 27.94 42.66
C THR A 230 -4.55 28.11 43.17
N VAL A 231 -5.27 27.00 43.41
CA VAL A 231 -6.26 26.93 44.49
C VAL A 231 -6.41 25.49 45.02
N SER A 232 -5.86 25.30 46.21
CA SER A 232 -6.47 24.64 47.38
C SER A 232 -7.41 23.45 47.18
N LYS A 233 -6.95 22.30 47.68
CA LYS A 233 -7.81 21.23 48.20
C LYS A 233 -8.88 21.82 49.14
N THR A 234 -10.15 21.74 48.77
CA THR A 234 -11.27 21.61 49.71
C THR A 234 -12.31 20.69 49.08
N GLY A 235 -12.67 19.63 49.82
CA GLY A 235 -13.69 18.70 49.40
C GLY A 235 -15.03 19.42 49.29
N THR A 236 -15.67 19.31 48.13
CA THR A 236 -17.10 19.56 48.00
C THR A 236 -17.72 18.39 47.25
N LYS A 237 -18.64 17.76 47.96
CA LYS A 237 -19.65 16.77 47.56
C LYS A 237 -19.96 16.80 46.05
N ALA A 238 -19.80 15.65 45.39
CA ALA A 238 -20.20 15.42 44.01
C ALA A 238 -21.69 15.77 43.83
N GLU A 239 -21.95 16.89 43.14
CA GLU A 239 -23.27 17.22 42.62
C GLU A 239 -23.51 16.36 41.37
N ALA A 240 -24.66 15.70 41.34
CA ALA A 240 -25.04 14.76 40.28
C ALA A 240 -24.93 15.39 38.89
N PRO A 241 -24.55 14.62 37.84
CA PRO A 241 -24.46 15.16 36.48
C PRO A 241 -25.83 15.71 36.08
N LYS A 242 -25.88 17.01 35.75
CA LYS A 242 -27.07 17.65 35.19
C LYS A 242 -27.45 16.85 33.94
N LYS A 243 -28.59 16.14 34.01
CA LYS A 243 -29.14 15.38 32.89
C LYS A 243 -29.47 16.39 31.80
N ILE A 244 -28.61 16.49 30.79
CA ILE A 244 -28.85 17.35 29.64
C ILE A 244 -29.98 16.71 28.86
N ASP A 245 -31.02 17.48 28.58
CA ASP A 245 -32.19 17.02 27.83
C ASP A 245 -31.78 16.56 26.40
N ALA A 246 -32.49 15.57 25.86
CA ALA A 246 -32.16 14.93 24.60
C ALA A 246 -32.11 15.92 23.40
N PRO A 247 -33.01 16.93 23.29
CA PRO A 247 -32.93 17.94 22.24
C PRO A 247 -31.68 18.83 22.36
N THR A 248 -31.25 19.15 23.58
CA THR A 248 -30.06 19.98 23.83
C THR A 248 -28.79 19.23 23.47
N LEU A 249 -28.71 17.93 23.78
CA LEU A 249 -27.61 17.07 23.31
C LEU A 249 -27.56 17.01 21.77
N ARG A 250 -28.70 16.84 21.11
CA ARG A 250 -28.77 16.84 19.64
C ARG A 250 -28.28 18.16 19.03
N LYS A 251 -28.69 19.31 19.59
CA LYS A 251 -28.20 20.62 19.13
C LYS A 251 -26.69 20.75 19.27
N LEU A 252 -26.13 20.35 20.41
CA LEU A 252 -24.70 20.43 20.69
C LEU A 252 -23.88 19.52 19.75
N ILE A 253 -24.42 18.34 19.43
CA ILE A 253 -23.83 17.43 18.43
C ILE A 253 -23.85 18.05 17.03
N ILE A 254 -24.98 18.63 16.60
CA ILE A 254 -25.11 19.26 15.28
C ILE A 254 -24.16 20.45 15.14
N GLU A 255 -24.07 21.29 16.15
CA GLU A 255 -23.14 22.43 16.17
C GLU A 255 -21.68 21.96 16.05
N GLY A 256 -21.31 20.91 16.78
CA GLY A 256 -19.98 20.29 16.67
C GLY A 256 -19.72 19.58 15.33
N MET A 257 -20.75 19.17 14.61
CA MET A 257 -20.62 18.64 13.24
C MET A 257 -20.38 19.77 12.23
N ILE A 258 -21.11 20.87 12.35
CA ILE A 258 -20.96 22.05 11.47
C ILE A 258 -19.55 22.64 11.59
N LEU A 259 -19.07 22.86 12.82
CA LEU A 259 -17.71 23.39 13.05
C LEU A 259 -16.60 22.51 12.46
N ARG A 260 -16.78 21.18 12.52
CA ARG A 260 -15.83 20.23 11.91
C ARG A 260 -15.94 20.21 10.39
N ALA A 261 -17.15 20.31 9.85
CA ALA A 261 -17.37 20.42 8.41
C ALA A 261 -16.71 21.69 7.84
N ASP A 262 -16.90 22.84 8.49
CA ASP A 262 -16.29 24.10 8.06
C ASP A 262 -14.75 24.05 8.12
N LYS A 263 -14.18 23.46 9.18
CA LYS A 263 -12.73 23.24 9.28
C LYS A 263 -12.19 22.32 8.18
N SER A 264 -12.95 21.29 7.79
CA SER A 264 -12.56 20.39 6.68
C SER A 264 -12.66 21.05 5.31
N ARG A 265 -13.59 21.99 5.14
CA ARG A 265 -13.77 22.78 3.91
C ARG A 265 -12.70 23.86 3.75
N ALA A 266 -12.17 24.36 4.86
CA ALA A 266 -11.03 25.28 4.90
C ALA A 266 -9.68 24.57 4.64
N ALA A 267 -9.65 23.62 3.69
CA ALA A 267 -8.38 23.10 3.18
C ALA A 267 -7.56 24.28 2.62
N PRO A 268 -6.23 24.33 2.85
CA PRO A 268 -5.40 25.34 2.24
C PRO A 268 -5.53 25.18 0.72
N LYS A 269 -6.09 26.19 0.05
CA LYS A 269 -6.06 26.26 -1.41
C LYS A 269 -4.60 26.19 -1.79
N SER A 270 -4.15 25.08 -2.37
CA SER A 270 -2.83 25.01 -2.96
C SER A 270 -2.71 26.19 -3.93
N PRO A 271 -1.59 26.92 -3.92
CA PRO A 271 -1.39 27.97 -4.92
C PRO A 271 -1.60 27.34 -6.31
N PRO A 272 -2.22 28.07 -7.26
CA PRO A 272 -2.40 27.56 -8.61
C PRO A 272 -1.04 27.11 -9.13
N ALA A 273 -0.95 25.90 -9.69
CA ALA A 273 0.28 25.40 -10.28
C ALA A 273 0.72 26.36 -11.39
N MET A 274 1.69 27.21 -11.07
CA MET A 274 2.29 28.13 -12.03
C MET A 274 3.29 27.32 -12.86
N PHE A 275 3.47 27.71 -14.13
CA PHE A 275 4.37 27.04 -15.07
C PHE A 275 5.78 26.81 -14.51
N ASP A 276 6.31 27.76 -13.73
CA ASP A 276 7.59 27.63 -13.03
C ASP A 276 7.63 26.45 -12.05
N SER A 277 6.58 26.23 -11.24
CA SER A 277 6.54 25.15 -10.26
C SER A 277 6.49 23.76 -10.91
N ILE A 278 5.96 23.67 -12.13
CA ILE A 278 6.00 22.42 -12.92
C ILE A 278 7.40 22.21 -13.45
N ILE A 279 8.06 23.27 -13.92
CA ILE A 279 9.40 23.22 -14.50
C ILE A 279 10.47 22.89 -13.46
N ASP A 280 10.34 23.40 -12.23
CA ASP A 280 11.28 23.14 -11.14
C ASP A 280 11.45 21.64 -10.84
N ASP A 281 10.41 20.82 -11.01
CA ASP A 281 10.48 19.35 -10.84
C ASP A 281 11.24 18.64 -11.97
N TYR A 282 11.39 19.30 -13.14
CA TYR A 282 12.10 18.76 -14.30
C TYR A 282 13.51 19.35 -14.49
N LEU A 283 13.87 20.40 -13.75
CA LEU A 283 15.23 20.93 -13.79
C LEU A 283 16.17 20.04 -12.97
N PRO A 284 17.39 19.73 -13.48
CA PRO A 284 18.40 19.08 -12.67
C PRO A 284 18.72 19.96 -11.46
N PRO A 285 19.01 19.37 -10.28
CA PRO A 285 19.30 20.14 -9.08
C PRO A 285 20.43 21.12 -9.36
N LYS A 286 20.14 22.42 -9.17
CA LYS A 286 21.09 23.51 -9.42
C LYS A 286 22.41 23.17 -8.71
N PRO A 287 23.53 23.00 -9.43
CA PRO A 287 24.79 22.64 -8.80
C PRO A 287 25.17 23.77 -7.84
N ALA A 288 25.39 23.40 -6.58
CA ALA A 288 25.81 24.33 -5.54
C ALA A 288 27.13 25.02 -5.97
N GLY A 289 27.03 26.32 -6.24
CA GLY A 289 28.12 27.29 -6.35
C GLY A 289 29.50 26.76 -6.74
N VAL A 290 29.74 26.53 -8.03
CA VAL A 290 31.10 26.53 -8.56
C VAL A 290 31.59 27.98 -8.54
N LYS A 291 32.47 28.32 -7.59
CA LYS A 291 33.20 29.58 -7.60
C LYS A 291 34.13 29.57 -8.82
N LEU A 292 33.73 30.26 -9.89
CA LEU A 292 34.63 30.55 -11.00
C LEU A 292 35.83 31.35 -10.47
N PRO A 293 37.08 31.02 -10.84
CA PRO A 293 38.23 31.79 -10.41
C PRO A 293 38.16 33.20 -11.01
N VAL A 294 38.16 34.21 -10.14
CA VAL A 294 38.32 35.61 -10.52
C VAL A 294 39.74 35.77 -11.07
N ILE A 295 39.86 35.99 -12.37
CA ILE A 295 41.13 36.37 -13.00
C ILE A 295 41.35 37.85 -12.65
N PRO A 296 42.45 38.22 -11.96
CA PRO A 296 42.73 39.63 -11.70
C PRO A 296 43.05 40.36 -13.01
N PRO A 297 42.68 41.64 -13.14
CA PRO A 297 43.00 42.42 -14.35
C PRO A 297 44.51 42.54 -14.48
N THR A 298 45.03 42.20 -15.66
CA THR A 298 46.44 42.43 -16.00
C THR A 298 46.63 43.94 -16.11
N THR A 299 47.40 44.53 -15.19
CA THR A 299 47.86 45.91 -15.37
C THR A 299 48.93 45.85 -16.46
N SER A 300 48.53 46.17 -17.69
CA SER A 300 49.48 46.43 -18.78
C SER A 300 50.09 47.80 -18.50
N ALA A 301 51.22 47.81 -17.79
CA ALA A 301 52.05 49.01 -17.67
C ALA A 301 52.57 49.34 -19.07
N ARG A 302 51.87 50.22 -19.78
CA ARG A 302 52.39 50.88 -20.98
C ARG A 302 53.50 51.81 -20.54
N HIS A 303 54.74 51.32 -20.50
CA HIS A 303 55.91 52.18 -20.47
C HIS A 303 55.90 53.01 -21.75
N GLY A 304 55.61 54.31 -21.61
CA GLY A 304 55.69 55.27 -22.71
C GLY A 304 57.14 55.40 -23.16
N TYR A 305 57.40 55.01 -24.40
CA TYR A 305 58.70 55.08 -25.08
C TYR A 305 59.15 56.51 -25.45
N PHE A 306 58.55 57.55 -24.86
CA PHE A 306 58.76 58.95 -25.23
C PHE A 306 59.14 59.90 -24.08
N ASP A 307 59.39 59.39 -22.88
CA ASP A 307 59.76 60.22 -21.71
C ASP A 307 61.28 60.45 -21.61
N GLY A 308 61.93 60.73 -22.75
CA GLY A 308 63.38 60.83 -22.89
C GLY A 308 63.85 61.83 -23.95
N LEU A 309 63.03 62.82 -24.29
CA LEU A 309 63.41 63.88 -25.22
C LEU A 309 62.52 65.12 -25.03
N LEU A 310 62.82 65.92 -23.99
CA LEU A 310 62.65 67.38 -23.90
C LEU A 310 63.08 67.89 -22.52
#